data_AF-A0A0L0VTX3-F1
#
_entry.id   AF-A0A0L0VTX3-F1
#
_cell.length_a   1.000
_cell.length_b   1.000
_cell.length_c   1.000
_cell.angle_alpha   90.00
_cell.angle_beta   90.00
_cell.angle_gamma   90.00
#
_symmetry.space_group_name_H-M   'P 1'
#
loop_
_entity.id
_entity.type
_entity.pdbx_description
1 polymer ?
#
loop_
_entity_poly.entity_id
_entity_poly.type
_entity_poly.pdbx_seq_one_letter_code
_entity_poly.pdbx_strand_id
1 'polypeptide(L)'
;MANIHPVVDAKVLAVCEALNKLPTKITPKVFFMRFLVSTYSQLPYLRGCWATKKGINSTMDLASALRDEINKTALGREAWEAFILQEAIQIASKQEPPRGNFPKGAFHSSTTVANHFFT
;
A
#
# COMPACT_ATOMS: atom_id res chain seq x y z
N MET A 1 1.48 -15.76 18.82
CA MET A 1 0.44 -16.81 19.00
C MET A 1 -0.61 -16.58 17.93
N ALA A 2 -1.01 -17.61 17.18
CA ALA A 2 -2.05 -17.46 16.17
C ALA A 2 -3.36 -17.07 16.87
N ASN A 3 -3.93 -15.93 16.49
CA ASN A 3 -5.19 -15.44 17.03
C ASN A 3 -6.33 -16.19 16.34
N ILE A 4 -6.64 -17.39 16.82
CA ILE A 4 -7.72 -18.23 16.28
C ILE A 4 -9.04 -17.62 16.70
N HIS A 5 -9.91 -17.33 15.73
CA HIS A 5 -11.23 -16.78 15.98
C HIS A 5 -12.29 -17.65 15.29
N PRO A 6 -12.71 -18.76 15.93
CA PRO A 6 -13.38 -19.89 15.26
C PRO A 6 -14.59 -19.50 14.38
N VAL A 7 -15.41 -18.57 14.85
CA VAL A 7 -16.60 -18.08 14.10
C VAL A 7 -16.22 -17.28 12.86
N VAL A 8 -15.16 -16.46 12.95
CA VAL A 8 -14.66 -15.64 11.84
C VAL A 8 -13.94 -16.55 10.84
N ASP A 9 -13.09 -17.46 11.33
CA ASP A 9 -12.35 -18.40 10.51
C ASP A 9 -13.29 -19.32 9.71
N ALA A 10 -14.39 -19.78 10.32
CA ALA A 10 -15.42 -20.54 9.61
C ALA A 10 -16.08 -19.72 8.48
N LYS A 11 -16.33 -18.42 8.68
CA LYS A 11 -16.83 -17.55 7.60
C LYS A 11 -15.80 -17.37 6.49
N VAL A 12 -14.52 -17.23 6.81
CA VAL A 12 -13.44 -17.15 5.83
C VAL A 12 -13.39 -18.42 4.98
N LEU A 13 -13.48 -19.60 5.60
CA LEU A 13 -13.55 -20.88 4.89
C LEU A 13 -14.77 -20.97 3.97
N ALA A 14 -15.95 -20.58 4.45
CA ALA A 14 -17.17 -20.58 3.63
C ALA A 14 -17.06 -19.66 2.39
N VAL A 15 -16.40 -18.50 2.52
CA VAL A 15 -16.10 -17.62 1.38
C VAL A 15 -15.13 -18.30 0.41
N CYS A 16 -14.04 -18.90 0.90
CA CYS A 16 -13.10 -19.64 0.05
C CYS A 16 -13.76 -20.80 -0.70
N GLU A 17 -14.66 -21.54 -0.05
CA GLU A 17 -15.47 -22.56 -0.69
C GLU A 17 -16.36 -21.97 -1.79
N ALA A 18 -17.03 -20.86 -1.52
CA ALA A 18 -17.86 -20.17 -2.51
C ALA A 18 -17.05 -19.72 -3.74
N LEU A 19 -15.85 -19.21 -3.54
CA LEU A 19 -14.94 -18.82 -4.63
C LEU A 19 -14.50 -20.02 -5.50
N ASN A 20 -14.43 -21.22 -4.93
CA ASN A 20 -14.01 -22.45 -5.61
C ASN A 20 -15.17 -23.27 -6.20
N LYS A 21 -16.40 -22.77 -6.15
CA LYS A 21 -17.57 -23.43 -6.76
C LYS A 21 -17.62 -23.19 -8.28
N LEU A 22 -18.15 -24.18 -9.00
CA LEU A 22 -18.42 -24.10 -10.44
C LEU A 22 -19.64 -23.19 -10.71
N PRO A 23 -19.80 -22.63 -11.93
CA PRO A 23 -19.01 -22.88 -13.14
C PRO A 23 -17.68 -22.12 -13.22
N THR A 24 -17.54 -21.03 -12.47
CA THR A 24 -16.35 -20.16 -12.54
C THR A 24 -15.59 -20.17 -11.22
N LYS A 25 -14.53 -20.98 -11.17
CA LYS A 25 -13.63 -21.04 -10.01
C LYS A 25 -12.66 -19.87 -10.03
N ILE A 26 -12.48 -19.20 -8.90
CA ILE A 26 -11.45 -18.18 -8.70
C ILE A 26 -10.70 -18.40 -7.39
N THR A 27 -9.43 -18.00 -7.36
CA THR A 27 -8.62 -18.07 -6.14
C THR A 27 -8.88 -16.83 -5.25
N PRO A 28 -8.59 -16.89 -3.95
CA PRO A 28 -8.63 -15.72 -3.08
C PRO A 28 -7.80 -14.53 -3.62
N LYS A 29 -6.64 -14.80 -4.23
CA LYS A 29 -5.82 -13.75 -4.86
C LYS A 29 -6.55 -13.05 -6.01
N VAL A 30 -7.22 -13.80 -6.88
CA VAL A 30 -8.04 -13.24 -7.97
C VAL A 30 -9.21 -12.45 -7.40
N PHE A 31 -9.87 -12.95 -6.36
CA PHE A 31 -10.92 -12.22 -5.66
C PHE A 31 -10.42 -10.86 -5.15
N PHE A 32 -9.32 -10.82 -4.39
CA PHE A 32 -8.78 -9.56 -3.87
C PHE A 32 -8.40 -8.59 -5.00
N MET A 33 -7.76 -9.08 -6.06
CA MET A 33 -7.40 -8.23 -7.20
C MET A 33 -8.63 -7.62 -7.88
N ARG A 34 -9.67 -8.43 -8.14
CA ARG A 34 -10.93 -7.94 -8.71
C ARG A 34 -11.67 -7.03 -7.75
N PHE A 35 -11.70 -7.38 -6.46
CA PHE A 35 -12.35 -6.59 -5.44
C PHE A 35 -11.70 -5.22 -5.33
N LEU A 36 -10.38 -5.10 -5.38
CA LEU A 36 -9.66 -3.82 -5.24
C LEU A 36 -9.71 -2.93 -6.48
N VAL A 37 -9.60 -3.51 -7.68
CA VAL A 37 -9.41 -2.74 -8.92
C VAL A 37 -10.71 -2.54 -9.72
N SER A 38 -11.68 -3.45 -9.61
CA SER A 38 -12.89 -3.40 -10.44
C SER A 38 -13.79 -2.21 -10.09
N THR A 39 -14.24 -1.50 -11.13
CA THR A 39 -15.25 -0.43 -11.04
C THR A 39 -16.68 -0.95 -11.22
N TYR A 40 -16.86 -2.26 -11.40
CA TYR A 40 -18.16 -2.85 -11.67
C TYR A 40 -19.13 -2.75 -10.48
N SER A 41 -20.34 -2.27 -10.76
CA SER A 41 -21.49 -2.31 -9.85
C SER A 41 -21.16 -1.67 -8.48
N GLN A 42 -21.51 -2.35 -7.38
CA GLN A 42 -21.38 -1.86 -6.01
C GLN A 42 -19.97 -2.04 -5.42
N LEU A 43 -19.02 -2.61 -6.16
CA LEU A 43 -17.68 -2.88 -5.62
C LEU A 43 -16.96 -1.60 -5.12
N PRO A 44 -17.01 -0.44 -5.83
CA PRO A 44 -16.45 0.80 -5.30
C PRO A 44 -17.09 1.25 -3.98
N TYR A 45 -18.40 1.06 -3.83
CA TYR A 45 -19.12 1.39 -2.60
C TYR A 45 -18.66 0.50 -1.43
N LEU A 46 -18.52 -0.82 -1.65
CA LEU A 46 -18.04 -1.77 -0.64
C LEU A 46 -16.58 -1.47 -0.21
N ARG A 47 -15.79 -0.84 -1.07
CA ARG A 47 -14.43 -0.36 -0.75
C ARG A 47 -14.38 1.02 -0.11
N GLY A 48 -15.49 1.76 -0.11
CA GLY A 48 -15.51 3.19 0.21
C GLY A 48 -14.90 3.53 1.58
N CYS A 49 -14.92 2.60 2.53
CA CYS A 49 -14.39 2.81 3.87
C CYS A 49 -12.87 2.60 4.01
N TRP A 50 -12.19 1.98 3.04
CA TRP A 50 -10.80 1.52 3.19
C TRP A 50 -9.80 2.67 3.38
N ALA A 51 -9.95 3.75 2.59
CA ALA A 51 -9.08 4.93 2.66
C ALA A 51 -9.65 6.05 3.55
N THR A 52 -10.59 5.74 4.45
CA THR A 52 -11.20 6.74 5.34
C THR A 52 -10.45 6.86 6.67
N LYS A 53 -10.63 7.98 7.39
CA LYS A 53 -10.01 8.19 8.71
C LYS A 53 -10.29 7.03 9.70
N LYS A 54 -11.46 6.39 9.62
CA LYS A 54 -11.82 5.26 10.49
C LYS A 54 -11.32 3.91 9.97
N GLY A 55 -11.17 3.74 8.65
CA GLY A 55 -10.81 2.45 8.04
C GLY A 55 -9.34 2.31 7.62
N ILE A 56 -8.58 3.41 7.56
CA ILE A 56 -7.19 3.37 7.08
C ILE A 56 -6.29 2.51 7.98
N ASN A 57 -6.48 2.56 9.31
CA ASN A 57 -5.67 1.77 10.23
C ASN A 57 -5.85 0.27 10.00
N SER A 58 -7.09 -0.23 9.95
CA SER A 58 -7.35 -1.65 9.68
C SER A 58 -6.97 -2.08 8.26
N THR A 59 -7.00 -1.15 7.31
CA THR A 59 -6.49 -1.41 5.95
C THR A 59 -4.97 -1.58 5.95
N MET A 60 -4.24 -0.79 6.75
CA MET A 60 -2.79 -0.95 6.93
C MET A 60 -2.43 -2.21 7.74
N ASP A 61 -3.28 -2.62 8.69
CA ASP A 61 -3.13 -3.92 9.36
C ASP A 61 -3.24 -5.07 8.35
N LEU A 62 -4.19 -4.99 7.41
CA LEU A 62 -4.31 -5.97 6.31
C LEU A 62 -3.08 -5.97 5.39
N ALA A 63 -2.54 -4.80 5.04
CA ALA A 63 -1.31 -4.70 4.26
C ALA A 63 -0.11 -5.33 5.00
N SER A 64 -0.06 -5.17 6.32
CA SER A 64 0.96 -5.77 7.18
C SER A 64 0.82 -7.30 7.27
N ALA A 65 -0.40 -7.81 7.39
CA ALA A 65 -0.66 -9.25 7.35
C ALA A 65 -0.27 -9.86 5.98
N LEU A 66 -0.54 -9.16 4.87
CA LEU A 66 -0.11 -9.57 3.53
C LEU A 66 1.42 -9.59 3.41
N ARG A 67 2.09 -8.54 3.90
CA ARG A 67 3.55 -8.49 4.00
C ARG A 67 4.08 -9.73 4.74
N ASP A 68 3.53 -10.03 5.90
CA ASP A 68 4.03 -11.11 6.75
C ASP A 68 3.84 -12.48 6.07
N GLU A 69 2.74 -12.68 5.34
CA GLU A 69 2.52 -13.87 4.52
C GLU A 69 3.57 -14.03 3.42
N ILE A 70 3.88 -12.95 2.70
CA ILE A 70 4.87 -12.94 1.62
C ILE A 70 6.28 -13.23 2.15
N ASN A 71 6.65 -12.62 3.28
CA ASN A 71 8.00 -12.70 3.85
C ASN A 71 8.36 -14.06 4.49
N LYS A 72 7.43 -15.02 4.52
CA LYS A 72 7.69 -16.39 5.00
C LYS A 72 8.78 -17.12 4.22
N THR A 73 8.98 -16.78 2.95
CA THR A 73 9.94 -17.44 2.06
C THR A 73 11.05 -16.49 1.62
N ALA A 74 12.23 -17.02 1.25
CA ALA A 74 13.33 -16.20 0.74
C ALA A 74 12.94 -15.45 -0.55
N LEU A 75 12.33 -16.17 -1.49
CA LEU A 75 11.80 -15.57 -2.73
C LEU A 75 10.79 -14.45 -2.46
N GLY A 76 9.88 -14.67 -1.50
CA GLY A 76 8.89 -13.67 -1.12
C GLY A 76 9.52 -12.44 -0.46
N ARG A 77 10.54 -12.62 0.39
CA ARG A 77 11.29 -11.49 0.97
C ARG A 77 11.96 -10.64 -0.09
N GLU A 78 12.68 -11.27 -1.02
CA GLU A 78 13.34 -10.56 -2.13
C GLU A 78 12.33 -9.75 -2.96
N ALA A 79 11.20 -10.36 -3.32
CA ALA A 79 10.14 -9.68 -4.06
C ALA A 79 9.52 -8.52 -3.27
N TRP A 80 9.30 -8.70 -1.96
CA TRP A 80 8.75 -7.65 -1.08
C TRP A 80 9.72 -6.47 -0.91
N GLU A 81 11.00 -6.74 -0.69
CA GLU A 81 12.05 -5.73 -0.54
C GLU A 81 12.19 -4.89 -1.81
N ALA A 82 12.23 -5.54 -2.98
CA ALA A 82 12.26 -4.84 -4.27
C ALA A 82 11.03 -3.93 -4.46
N PHE A 83 9.84 -4.44 -4.14
CA PHE A 83 8.60 -3.67 -4.23
C PHE A 83 8.60 -2.44 -3.31
N ILE A 84 8.94 -2.62 -2.02
CA ILE A 84 8.96 -1.50 -1.06
C ILE A 84 10.04 -0.49 -1.36
N LEU A 85 11.22 -0.92 -1.83
CA LEU A 85 12.27 -0.02 -2.26
C LEU A 85 11.79 0.89 -3.41
N GLN A 86 11.09 0.31 -4.39
CA GLN A 86 10.53 1.07 -5.50
C GLN A 86 9.51 2.12 -5.02
N GLU A 87 8.59 1.74 -4.12
CA GLU A 87 7.62 2.69 -3.53
C GLU A 87 8.32 3.80 -2.73
N ALA A 88 9.34 3.45 -1.94
CA ALA A 88 10.12 4.41 -1.15
C ALA A 88 10.84 5.44 -2.03
N ILE A 89 11.45 5.01 -3.14
CA ILE A 89 12.06 5.90 -4.12
C ILE A 89 11.02 6.87 -4.69
N GLN A 90 9.86 6.37 -5.11
CA GLN A 90 8.80 7.23 -5.65
C GLN A 90 8.31 8.28 -4.65
N ILE A 91 8.18 7.91 -3.38
CA ILE A 91 7.79 8.83 -2.31
C ILE A 91 8.89 9.89 -2.11
N ALA A 92 10.15 9.47 -1.98
CA ALA A 92 11.28 10.38 -1.79
C ALA A 92 11.42 11.37 -2.96
N SER A 93 11.26 10.92 -4.20
CA SER A 93 11.31 11.78 -5.38
C SER A 93 10.18 12.84 -5.39
N LYS A 94 9.00 12.51 -4.87
CA LYS A 94 7.89 13.48 -4.75
C LYS A 94 8.09 14.50 -3.62
N GLN A 95 8.94 14.17 -2.65
CA GLN A 95 9.28 15.01 -1.50
C GLN A 95 10.54 15.85 -1.73
N GLU A 96 11.23 15.69 -2.87
CA GLU A 96 12.43 16.47 -3.16
C GLU A 96 12.13 17.97 -3.13
N PRO A 97 12.90 18.76 -2.36
CA PRO A 97 12.76 20.20 -2.38
C PRO A 97 13.18 20.75 -3.76
N PRO A 98 12.66 21.93 -4.16
CA PRO A 98 13.03 22.56 -5.42
C PRO A 98 14.55 22.65 -5.58
N ARG A 99 15.07 22.09 -6.67
CA ARG A 99 16.51 22.11 -6.96
C ARG A 99 16.94 23.51 -7.43
N GLY A 100 18.11 23.95 -6.98
CA GLY A 100 18.76 25.17 -7.47
C GLY A 100 18.76 26.34 -6.49
N ASN A 101 19.06 27.53 -7.02
CA ASN A 101 19.24 28.73 -6.22
C ASN A 101 17.89 29.37 -5.82
N PHE A 102 17.78 29.83 -4.58
CA PHE A 102 16.63 30.59 -4.08
C PHE A 102 16.39 31.84 -4.96
N PRO A 103 15.13 32.26 -5.23
CA PRO A 103 13.86 31.76 -4.67
C PRO A 103 13.28 30.54 -5.37
N LYS A 104 13.86 30.10 -6.49
CA LYS A 104 13.33 29.00 -7.30
C LYS A 104 13.78 27.62 -6.82
N GLY A 105 14.85 27.57 -6.03
CA GLY A 105 15.38 26.37 -5.40
C GLY A 105 15.67 26.56 -3.91
N ALA A 106 16.18 25.51 -3.26
CA ALA A 106 16.27 25.41 -1.81
C ALA A 106 17.60 25.88 -1.18
N PHE A 107 18.54 26.41 -1.95
CA PHE A 107 19.82 26.90 -1.40
C PHE A 107 20.18 28.29 -1.93
N HIS A 108 20.99 29.05 -1.18
CA HIS A 108 21.62 30.27 -1.66
C HIS A 108 23.05 29.98 -2.12
N SER A 109 23.40 30.33 -3.35
CA SER A 109 24.77 30.20 -3.85
C SER A 109 25.68 31.29 -3.28
N SER A 110 26.91 30.95 -2.88
CA SER A 110 27.93 31.92 -2.45
C SER A 110 28.25 32.98 -3.53
N THR A 111 27.95 32.68 -4.79
CA THR A 111 28.08 33.63 -5.92
C THR A 111 26.95 34.65 -6.00
N THR A 112 25.85 34.43 -5.28
CA THR A 112 24.65 35.30 -5.27
C THR A 112 24.35 35.91 -3.91
N VAL A 113 24.99 35.40 -2.86
CA VAL A 113 24.91 35.96 -1.51
C VAL A 113 25.81 37.20 -1.45
N ALA A 114 25.21 38.36 -1.18
CA ALA A 114 25.93 39.61 -0.95
C ALA A 114 25.86 40.02 0.53
N ASN A 115 26.69 40.97 0.95
CA ASN A 115 26.83 41.37 2.37
C ASN A 115 25.50 41.67 3.07
N HIS A 116 24.49 42.21 2.37
CA HIS A 116 23.16 42.51 2.92
C HIS A 116 22.38 41.28 3.41
N PHE A 117 22.82 40.06 3.06
CA PHE A 117 22.22 38.82 3.53
C PHE A 117 22.59 38.50 4.99
N PHE A 118 23.68 39.08 5.52
CA PHE A 118 24.22 38.78 6.85
C PHE A 118 24.00 39.89 7.89
N THR A 119 23.22 40.92 7.54
CA THR A 119 22.87 42.08 8.37
C THR A 119 21.38 42.16 8.58
#